data_AF-A0A0V0XD58-F1
#
_entry.id   AF-A0A0V0XD58-F1
#
_cell.length_a   1.000
_cell.length_b   1.000
_cell.length_c   1.000
_cell.angle_alpha   90.00
_cell.angle_beta   90.00
_cell.angle_gamma   90.00
#
_symmetry.space_group_name_H-M   'P 1'
#
loop_
_entity.id
_entity.type
_entity.pdbx_description
1 polymer ?
#
loop_
_entity_poly.entity_id
_entity_poly.type
_entity_poly.pdbx_seq_one_letter_code
_entity_poly.pdbx_strand_id
1 'polypeptide(L)' 'MRENGCKRWSMGLKFVQWQINVSVHETTGQSPFKVTFGEEPRIGLESYVLPKSLVAAAKTEEEIEEFLTSHEANDED' A
#
# COMPACT_ATOMS: atom_id res chain seq x y z
N MET A 1 -18.67 9.90 4.65
CA MET A 1 -19.08 11.26 4.20
C MET A 1 -20.56 11.51 4.44
N ARG A 2 -21.46 10.61 4.00
CA ARG A 2 -22.92 10.71 4.22
C ARG A 2 -23.34 10.43 5.67
N GLU A 3 -22.73 9.44 6.33
CA GLU A 3 -23.07 9.02 7.70
C GLU A 3 -22.45 9.90 8.80
N ASN A 4 -21.36 10.61 8.49
CA ASN A 4 -20.66 11.49 9.43
C ASN A 4 -20.94 12.99 9.19
N GLY A 5 -21.92 13.33 8.34
CA GLY A 5 -22.28 14.72 8.02
C GLY A 5 -21.16 15.56 7.39
N CYS A 6 -20.05 14.93 6.98
CA CYS A 6 -18.86 15.62 6.52
C CYS A 6 -19.05 16.11 5.09
N LYS A 7 -19.08 17.44 4.90
CA LYS A 7 -19.23 18.09 3.58
C LYS A 7 -17.92 18.20 2.80
N ARG A 8 -16.79 17.77 3.37
CA ARG A 8 -15.46 17.84 2.73
C ARG A 8 -15.20 16.69 1.77
N TRP A 9 -16.18 16.41 0.90
CA TRP A 9 -16.13 15.32 -0.08
C TRP A 9 -14.90 15.39 -0.99
N SER A 10 -14.41 16.61 -1.26
CA SER A 10 -13.20 16.87 -2.05
C SER A 10 -11.95 16.21 -1.47
N MET A 11 -11.86 16.04 -0.15
CA MET A 11 -10.75 15.29 0.47
C MET A 11 -10.80 13.79 0.13
N GLY A 12 -12.00 13.24 -0.03
CA GLY A 12 -12.23 11.84 -0.39
C GLY A 12 -11.97 11.53 -1.86
N LEU A 13 -11.94 12.55 -2.73
CA LEU A 13 -11.88 12.34 -4.18
C LEU A 13 -10.63 11.58 -4.62
N LYS A 14 -9.47 11.85 -3.99
CA LYS A 14 -8.22 11.14 -4.29
C LYS A 14 -8.31 9.64 -3.98
N PHE A 15 -8.99 9.27 -2.89
CA PHE A 15 -9.19 7.87 -2.52
C PHE A 15 -10.15 7.15 -3.48
N VAL A 16 -11.25 7.81 -3.86
CA VAL A 16 -12.21 7.25 -4.83
C VAL A 16 -11.54 7.06 -6.19
N GLN A 17 -10.81 8.06 -6.67
CA GLN A 17 -10.08 7.97 -7.94
C GLN A 17 -9.06 6.84 -7.91
N TRP A 18 -8.30 6.71 -6.82
CA TRP A 18 -7.37 5.61 -6.63
C TRP A 18 -8.08 4.27 -6.71
N GLN A 19 -9.16 4.09 -5.94
CA GLN A 19 -9.90 2.85 -5.87
C GLN A 19 -10.47 2.43 -7.23
N ILE A 20 -10.98 3.38 -8.01
CA ILE A 20 -11.44 3.14 -9.39
C ILE A 20 -10.26 2.73 -10.29
N ASN A 21 -9.12 3.43 -10.21
CA ASN A 21 -7.97 3.15 -11.08
C ASN A 21 -7.32 1.80 -10.82
N VAL A 22 -7.36 1.29 -9.59
CA VAL A 22 -6.77 -0.01 -9.23
C VAL A 22 -7.77 -1.17 -9.27
N SER A 23 -9.06 -0.88 -9.43
CA SER A 23 -10.09 -1.92 -9.53
C SER A 23 -9.95 -2.71 -10.84
N VAL A 24 -9.92 -4.03 -10.72
CA VAL A 24 -9.83 -4.95 -11.87
C VAL A 24 -11.20 -5.08 -12.51
N HIS A 25 -11.27 -4.85 -13.83
CA HIS A 25 -12.51 -5.03 -14.59
C HIS A 25 -12.72 -6.51 -14.95
N GLU A 26 -13.92 -7.03 -14.71
CA GLU A 26 -14.25 -8.46 -14.85
C GLU A 26 -13.91 -9.03 -16.23
N THR A 27 -14.31 -8.34 -17.30
CA THR A 27 -14.11 -8.83 -18.69
C THR A 27 -12.64 -8.84 -19.13
N THR A 28 -11.83 -7.88 -18.68
CA THR A 28 -10.45 -7.72 -19.16
C THR A 28 -9.44 -8.34 -18.20
N GLY A 29 -9.81 -8.53 -16.93
CA GLY A 29 -8.89 -8.94 -15.88
C GLY A 29 -7.77 -7.92 -15.62
N GLN A 30 -7.94 -6.68 -16.08
CA GLN A 30 -6.95 -5.60 -15.92
C GLN A 30 -7.58 -4.40 -15.22
N SER A 31 -6.78 -3.66 -14.46
CA SER A 31 -7.16 -2.35 -13.90
C SER A 31 -6.77 -1.21 -14.85
N PRO A 32 -7.47 -0.07 -14.86
CA PRO A 32 -7.06 1.11 -15.62
C PRO A 32 -5.62 1.54 -15.34
N PHE A 33 -5.17 1.42 -14.10
CA PHE A 33 -3.79 1.69 -13.70
C PHE A 33 -2.81 0.79 -14.45
N LYS A 34 -3.02 -0.53 -14.41
CA LYS A 34 -2.15 -1.49 -15.08
C LYS A 34 -2.11 -1.29 -16.59
N VAL A 35 -3.24 -0.96 -17.21
CA VAL A 35 -3.31 -0.65 -18.64
C VAL A 35 -2.54 0.62 -18.98
N THR A 36 -2.55 1.62 -18.10
CA THR A 36 -1.89 2.92 -18.34
C THR A 36 -0.38 2.87 -18.09
N PHE A 37 0.06 2.17 -17.05
CA PHE A 37 1.45 2.18 -16.59
C PHE A 37 2.22 0.88 -16.89
N GLY A 38 1.53 -0.19 -17.27
CA GLY A 38 2.14 -1.49 -17.58
C GLY A 38 2.58 -2.30 -16.37
N GLU A 39 2.42 -1.78 -15.15
CA GLU A 39 2.71 -2.49 -13.89
C GLU A 39 1.53 -2.41 -12.91
N GLU A 40 1.50 -3.33 -11.95
CA GLU A 40 0.54 -3.26 -10.85
C GLU A 40 0.88 -2.08 -9.92
N PRO A 41 -0.13 -1.43 -9.32
CA PRO A 41 0.10 -0.37 -8.36
C PRO A 41 0.87 -0.89 -7.15
N ARG A 42 1.96 -0.22 -6.78
CA ARG A 42 2.74 -0.52 -5.56
C ARG A 42 2.08 0.13 -4.35
N ILE A 43 1.79 -0.66 -3.32
CA ILE A 43 1.05 -0.22 -2.13
C ILE A 43 1.86 -0.55 -0.88
N GLY A 44 1.77 0.30 0.16
CA GLY A 44 2.44 0.05 1.44
C GLY A 44 3.96 0.02 1.30
N LEU A 45 4.62 -0.99 1.88
CA LEU A 45 6.07 -1.12 1.85
C LEU A 45 6.65 -1.29 0.43
N GLU A 46 5.88 -1.84 -0.50
CA GLU A 46 6.30 -1.99 -1.91
C GLU A 46 6.46 -0.65 -2.64
N SER A 47 5.87 0.42 -2.11
CA SER A 47 6.03 1.77 -2.67
C SER A 47 7.41 2.39 -2.36
N TYR A 48 8.15 1.82 -1.42
CA TYR A 48 9.50 2.26 -1.05
C TYR A 48 10.58 1.45 -1.76
N VAL A 49 11.79 2.02 -1.84
CA VAL A 49 12.96 1.33 -2.41
C VAL A 49 13.58 0.43 -1.34
N LEU A 50 12.84 -0.63 -0.97
CA LEU A 50 13.27 -1.62 0.00
C LEU A 50 13.70 -2.92 -0.70
N PRO A 51 14.65 -3.68 -0.12
CA PRO A 51 14.97 -5.02 -0.60
C PRO A 51 13.73 -5.91 -0.59
N LYS A 52 13.47 -6.61 -1.70
CA LYS A 52 12.30 -7.50 -1.82
C LYS A 52 12.30 -8.59 -0.75
N SER A 53 13.47 -9.06 -0.34
CA SER A 53 13.62 -10.03 0.76
C SER A 53 13.10 -9.48 2.08
N LEU A 54 13.32 -8.19 2.36
CA LEU A 54 12.86 -7.52 3.57
C LEU A 54 11.34 -7.36 3.55
N VAL A 55 10.79 -6.87 2.44
CA VAL A 55 9.33 -6.72 2.29
C VAL A 55 8.62 -8.09 2.38
N ALA A 56 9.22 -9.14 1.82
CA ALA A 56 8.67 -10.50 1.88
C ALA A 56 8.75 -11.13 3.28
N ALA A 57 9.67 -10.69 4.13
CA ALA A 57 9.83 -11.16 5.51
C ALA A 57 8.93 -10.40 6.50
N ALA A 58 8.48 -9.20 6.15
CA ALA A 58 7.63 -8.35 6.98
C ALA A 58 6.14 -8.55 6.65
N LYS A 59 5.59 -9.75 6.91
CA LYS A 59 4.18 -10.06 6.61
C LYS A 59 3.25 -9.71 7.76
N THR A 60 3.72 -9.78 9.01
CA THR A 60 2.94 -9.42 10.20
C THR A 60 3.57 -8.27 10.97
N GLU A 61 2.78 -7.63 11.84
CA GLU A 61 3.26 -6.57 12.73
C GLU A 61 4.33 -7.10 13.69
N GLU A 62 4.14 -8.32 14.20
CA GLU A 62 5.08 -8.98 15.13
C GLU A 62 6.43 -9.27 14.46
N GLU A 63 6.44 -9.72 13.19
CA GLU A 63 7.68 -9.94 12.44
C GLU A 63 8.46 -8.63 12.23
N ILE A 64 7.76 -7.51 12.07
CA ILE A 64 8.37 -6.18 11.95
C ILE A 64 8.95 -5.75 13.30
N GLU A 65 8.22 -5.95 14.40
CA GLU A 65 8.66 -5.59 15.75
C GLU A 65 9.89 -6.40 16.18
N GLU A 66 9.91 -7.72 15.93
CA GLU A 66 11.08 -8.57 16.18
C GLU A 66 12.31 -8.10 15.38
N PHE A 67 12.12 -7.75 14.10
CA PHE A 67 13.21 -7.26 13.27
C PHE A 67 13.80 -5.94 13.82
N LEU A 68 12.95 -5.00 14.23
CA LEU A 68 13.39 -3.70 14.75
C LEU A 68 14.10 -3.85 16.10
N THR A 69 13.55 -4.66 17.01
CA THR A 69 14.14 -4.92 18.33
C THR A 69 15.48 -5.67 18.24
N SER A 70 15.64 -6.55 17.24
CA SER A 70 16.93 -7.22 16.98
C SER A 70 18.03 -6.28 16.47
N HIS A 71 17.68 -5.16 15.83
CA HIS A 71 18.65 -4.14 15.41
C HIS A 71 19.00 -3.19 16.55
N GLU A 72 18.02 -2.75 17.36
CA GLU A 72 18.29 -1.89 18.52
C GLU A 72 19.25 -2.53 19.53
N ALA A 73 19.18 -3.86 19.71
CA ALA A 73 20.10 -4.60 20.57
C ALA A 73 21.54 -4.72 20.03
N ASN A 74 21.78 -4.48 18.74
CA ASN A 74 23.12 -4.56 18.12
C ASN A 74 23.80 -3.19 18.00
N ASP A 75 23.07 -2.08 18.16
CA ASP A 75 23.60 -0.71 18.07
C ASP A 75 24.00 -0.13 19.45
N GLU A 76 23.86 -0.90 20.53
CA GLU A 76 24.27 -0.54 21.90
C GLU A 76 25.69 -1.01 22.30
N ASP A 77 26.47 -1.62 21.39
CA ASP A 77 27.88 -2.03 21.60
C ASP A 77 28.91 -1.13 20.87
#